data_AF-A0A356Z3G1-F1
#
_entry.id   AF-A0A356Z3G1-F1
#
_cell.length_a   1.000
_cell.length_b   1.000
_cell.length_c   1.000
_cell.angle_alpha   90.00
_cell.angle_beta   90.00
_cell.angle_gamma   90.00
#
_symmetry.space_group_name_H-M   'P 1'
#
loop_
_entity.id
_entity.type
_entity.pdbx_description
1 polymer ?
#
loop_
_entity_poly.entity_id
_entity_poly.type
_entity_poly.pdbx_seq_one_letter_code
_entity_poly.pdbx_strand_id
1 'polypeptide(L)'
;EMDGVSTPDNISMFPNRGEKGSVVYFRAENLKQDMSVFFLKKDDGTDSFTQLNKGTDYTYQKDAEGTIDIVTVKIPAGLTAGEEYYVYFTNKITDTVDPMKYVFKQLKLNQKFTVINVGDKVQIFNVSPASGPDTGQSIEIMGRYLGTLNITGLTADNAIANDSISLSADALQAVVNYGAGTYAGGAVTDITKTVRVNIANSAAFEAGTKNAANFTRDVDRIYLKTPTFPIIDGKSVTYPVEIRTATTFTKGGITYVFEEFTSFIGFTFIPSMGKPIVESITPDKIQIEKKASDYNVKNETLFAIYGQNFKLYRETLPNGSAVVRYPIVRLLKGESLEMEINMNTGKVLDYKGQVVSGLPEMSIFDASGNLLDGSEGKQTGVKILVKIPGGIAVNTLESDSSPRSVRVVNPIKNSEGEGLPFTLV
;
A
#
# COMPACT_ATOMS: atom_id res chain seq x y z
N GLU A 1 -43.54 11.02 6.35
CA GLU A 1 -42.15 10.84 6.84
C GLU A 1 -41.78 9.36 6.76
N MET A 2 -40.48 9.02 6.67
CA MET A 2 -40.03 7.64 6.81
C MET A 2 -39.78 7.33 8.29
N ASP A 3 -40.82 6.88 8.99
CA ASP A 3 -40.72 6.59 10.44
C ASP A 3 -39.60 5.59 10.74
N GLY A 4 -38.71 5.97 11.67
CA GLY A 4 -37.59 5.15 12.14
C GLY A 4 -36.45 4.97 11.14
N VAL A 5 -36.30 5.87 10.15
CA VAL A 5 -35.07 6.02 9.36
C VAL A 5 -34.31 7.24 9.89
N SER A 6 -32.97 7.21 9.89
CA SER A 6 -32.15 8.39 10.20
C SER A 6 -32.64 9.64 9.47
N THR A 7 -32.58 10.79 10.14
CA THR A 7 -32.91 12.09 9.54
C THR A 7 -31.98 12.41 8.36
N PRO A 8 -32.39 13.27 7.41
CA PRO A 8 -31.53 13.67 6.27
C PRO A 8 -30.16 14.18 6.69
N ASP A 9 -30.08 14.87 7.84
CA ASP A 9 -28.85 15.42 8.41
C ASP A 9 -27.85 14.34 8.85
N ASN A 10 -28.33 13.12 9.12
CA ASN A 10 -27.54 12.01 9.61
C ASN A 10 -27.16 11.01 8.50
N ILE A 11 -27.56 11.26 7.26
CA ILE A 11 -27.20 10.43 6.12
C ILE A 11 -26.10 11.09 5.31
N SER A 12 -24.91 10.49 5.36
CA SER A 12 -23.78 10.90 4.52
C SER A 12 -23.83 10.20 3.17
N MET A 13 -23.46 10.91 2.10
CA MET A 13 -23.35 10.40 0.73
C MET A 13 -21.92 10.56 0.24
N PHE A 14 -21.29 9.48 -0.21
CA PHE A 14 -19.92 9.50 -0.73
C PHE A 14 -19.72 8.48 -1.86
N PRO A 15 -19.08 8.81 -2.99
CA PRO A 15 -18.86 10.18 -3.45
C PRO A 15 -20.21 10.87 -3.75
N ASN A 16 -20.24 12.19 -3.73
CA ASN A 16 -21.44 12.97 -4.11
C ASN A 16 -21.42 13.41 -5.59
N ARG A 17 -20.46 12.89 -6.36
CA ARG A 17 -20.30 13.10 -7.80
C ARG A 17 -19.78 11.83 -8.47
N GLY A 18 -20.29 11.49 -9.64
CA GLY A 18 -19.87 10.26 -10.33
C GLY A 18 -20.52 10.06 -11.70
N GLU A 19 -19.94 9.15 -12.48
CA GLU A 19 -20.46 8.76 -13.80
C GLU A 19 -21.61 7.75 -13.67
N LYS A 20 -22.39 7.58 -14.73
CA LYS A 20 -23.41 6.54 -14.81
C LYS A 20 -22.78 5.15 -14.58
N GLY A 21 -23.43 4.31 -13.79
CA GLY A 21 -22.96 2.97 -13.43
C GLY A 21 -21.90 2.95 -12.32
N SER A 22 -21.35 4.09 -11.90
CA SER A 22 -20.49 4.14 -10.71
C SER A 22 -21.29 3.89 -9.43
N VAL A 23 -20.60 3.45 -8.37
CA VAL A 23 -21.22 3.15 -7.07
C VAL A 23 -21.17 4.39 -6.19
N VAL A 24 -22.30 4.69 -5.54
CA VAL A 24 -22.40 5.67 -4.45
C VAL A 24 -22.75 4.96 -3.15
N TYR A 25 -22.13 5.40 -2.06
CA TYR A 25 -22.32 4.89 -0.70
C TYR A 25 -23.14 5.88 0.11
N PHE A 26 -24.09 5.36 0.86
CA PHE A 26 -24.83 6.09 1.87
C PHE A 26 -24.57 5.46 3.23
N ARG A 27 -24.31 6.28 4.24
CA ARG A 27 -23.99 5.80 5.59
C ARG A 27 -24.76 6.56 6.66
N ALA A 28 -25.44 5.83 7.55
CA ALA A 28 -26.15 6.39 8.71
C ALA A 28 -26.44 5.30 9.76
N GLU A 29 -26.73 5.69 11.01
CA GLU A 29 -27.00 4.77 12.13
C GLU A 29 -28.25 3.87 11.93
N ASN A 30 -29.25 4.33 11.18
CA ASN A 30 -30.53 3.63 11.01
C ASN A 30 -30.98 3.64 9.54
N LEU A 31 -30.17 3.08 8.63
CA LEU A 31 -30.61 2.80 7.26
C LEU A 31 -31.41 1.49 7.24
N LYS A 32 -32.40 1.37 6.37
CA LYS A 32 -33.19 0.13 6.25
C LYS A 32 -32.77 -0.66 5.02
N GLN A 33 -32.77 -1.98 5.15
CA GLN A 33 -32.49 -2.90 4.05
C GLN A 33 -33.53 -2.77 2.91
N ASP A 34 -34.79 -2.52 3.23
CA ASP A 34 -35.89 -2.49 2.25
C ASP A 34 -36.22 -1.07 1.80
N MET A 35 -35.30 -0.47 1.03
CA MET A 35 -35.46 0.88 0.48
C MET A 35 -35.10 0.92 -1.00
N SER A 36 -35.42 2.04 -1.64
CA SER A 36 -34.93 2.38 -2.98
C SER A 36 -34.39 3.80 -2.97
N VAL A 37 -33.45 4.07 -3.89
CA VAL A 37 -32.82 5.39 -4.03
C VAL A 37 -33.17 5.95 -5.40
N PHE A 38 -33.63 7.19 -5.45
CA PHE A 38 -34.01 7.89 -6.67
C PHE A 38 -33.25 9.20 -6.81
N PHE A 39 -32.99 9.60 -8.06
CA PHE A 39 -32.25 10.81 -8.42
C PHE A 39 -33.15 11.72 -9.25
N LEU A 40 -33.70 12.78 -8.65
CA LEU A 40 -34.64 13.69 -9.31
C LEU A 40 -33.95 15.02 -9.68
N LYS A 41 -34.18 15.52 -10.89
CA LYS A 41 -33.62 16.80 -11.37
C LYS A 41 -34.27 17.99 -10.67
N LYS A 42 -35.54 17.87 -10.29
CA LYS A 42 -36.31 18.93 -9.61
C LYS A 42 -36.99 18.39 -8.36
N ASP A 43 -37.18 19.27 -7.38
CA ASP A 43 -37.86 19.00 -6.11
C ASP A 43 -39.21 19.72 -5.98
N ASP A 44 -39.66 20.38 -7.04
CA ASP A 44 -40.93 21.11 -7.13
C ASP A 44 -42.15 20.20 -7.39
N GLY A 45 -41.95 18.88 -7.38
CA GLY A 45 -42.98 17.88 -7.67
C GLY A 45 -43.30 17.68 -9.16
N THR A 46 -42.60 18.37 -10.07
CA THR A 46 -42.78 18.18 -11.52
C THR A 46 -41.97 17.01 -12.08
N ASP A 47 -40.95 16.56 -11.35
CA ASP A 47 -40.17 15.38 -11.71
C ASP A 47 -40.77 14.11 -11.11
N SER A 48 -40.85 13.05 -11.91
CA SER A 48 -41.52 11.80 -11.53
C SER A 48 -40.53 10.73 -11.09
N PHE A 49 -40.92 9.91 -10.12
CA PHE A 49 -40.20 8.69 -9.79
C PHE A 49 -40.37 7.69 -10.95
N THR A 50 -39.26 7.25 -11.55
CA THR A 50 -39.27 6.32 -12.69
C THR A 50 -38.19 5.26 -12.55
N GLN A 51 -38.30 4.15 -13.29
CA GLN A 51 -37.22 3.15 -13.27
C GLN A 51 -35.91 3.71 -13.88
N LEU A 52 -35.99 4.76 -14.72
CA LEU A 52 -34.82 5.39 -15.35
C LEU A 52 -33.97 6.23 -14.38
N ASN A 53 -34.56 6.70 -13.29
CA ASN A 53 -33.87 7.49 -12.27
C ASN A 53 -33.76 6.78 -10.91
N LYS A 54 -34.11 5.49 -10.87
CA LYS A 54 -33.89 4.62 -9.71
C LYS A 54 -32.48 4.04 -9.71
N GLY A 55 -31.76 4.18 -8.61
CA GLY A 55 -30.47 3.52 -8.40
C GLY A 55 -30.60 1.99 -8.55
N THR A 56 -29.62 1.37 -9.18
CA THR A 56 -29.59 -0.08 -9.42
C THR A 56 -28.60 -0.78 -8.51
N ASP A 57 -28.57 -2.11 -8.51
CA ASP A 57 -27.63 -2.93 -7.71
C ASP A 57 -27.60 -2.54 -6.22
N TYR A 58 -28.78 -2.34 -5.64
CA TYR A 58 -28.92 -1.99 -4.24
C TYR A 58 -28.31 -3.07 -3.35
N THR A 59 -27.36 -2.67 -2.51
CA THR A 59 -26.84 -3.51 -1.43
C THR A 59 -27.03 -2.81 -0.10
N TYR A 60 -27.22 -3.62 0.94
CA TYR A 60 -27.29 -3.17 2.31
C TYR A 60 -26.36 -4.03 3.15
N GLN A 61 -25.53 -3.37 3.93
CA GLN A 61 -24.69 -3.99 4.93
C GLN A 61 -25.02 -3.37 6.28
N LYS A 62 -25.54 -4.21 7.18
CA LYS A 62 -25.66 -3.85 8.58
C LYS A 62 -24.28 -3.91 9.22
N ASP A 63 -23.91 -2.88 9.96
CA ASP A 63 -22.69 -2.91 10.74
C ASP A 63 -22.87 -3.85 11.95
N ALA A 64 -21.96 -4.81 12.09
CA ALA A 64 -21.99 -5.80 13.17
C ALA A 64 -21.73 -5.18 14.55
N GLU A 65 -21.07 -4.02 14.58
CA GLU A 65 -20.79 -3.22 15.78
C GLU A 65 -21.92 -2.24 16.12
N GLY A 66 -22.94 -2.14 15.25
CA GLY A 66 -24.21 -1.46 15.53
C GLY A 66 -24.18 0.06 15.43
N THR A 67 -23.17 0.65 14.78
CA THR A 67 -23.00 2.12 14.77
C THR A 67 -23.39 2.76 13.45
N ILE A 68 -23.04 2.19 12.29
CA ILE A 68 -23.33 2.83 10.98
C ILE A 68 -23.68 1.79 9.91
N ASP A 69 -24.93 1.79 9.45
CA ASP A 69 -25.35 1.00 8.30
C ASP A 69 -24.85 1.59 6.97
N ILE A 70 -24.60 0.72 6.00
CA ILE A 70 -24.13 1.12 4.66
C ILE A 70 -25.11 0.64 3.60
N VAL A 71 -25.58 1.57 2.77
CA VAL A 71 -26.31 1.28 1.54
C VAL A 71 -25.43 1.65 0.36
N THR A 72 -25.40 0.81 -0.68
CA THR A 72 -24.78 1.19 -1.96
C THR A 72 -25.75 1.00 -3.11
N VAL A 73 -25.66 1.89 -4.10
CA VAL A 73 -26.39 1.77 -5.38
C VAL A 73 -25.47 2.20 -6.51
N LYS A 74 -25.74 1.70 -7.72
CA LYS A 74 -25.17 2.25 -8.95
C LYS A 74 -26.01 3.40 -9.47
N ILE A 75 -25.31 4.42 -9.98
CA ILE A 75 -25.93 5.58 -10.64
C ILE A 75 -26.66 5.12 -11.90
N PRO A 76 -27.95 5.42 -12.07
CA PRO A 76 -28.72 4.89 -13.19
C PRO A 76 -28.35 5.49 -14.54
N ALA A 77 -28.55 4.72 -15.61
CA ALA A 77 -28.19 5.12 -16.97
C ALA A 77 -29.05 6.28 -17.52
N GLY A 78 -30.26 6.47 -16.97
CA GLY A 78 -31.22 7.48 -17.40
C GLY A 78 -30.89 8.92 -16.99
N LEU A 79 -29.87 9.13 -16.15
CA LEU A 79 -29.43 10.48 -15.77
C LEU A 79 -28.63 11.15 -16.90
N THR A 80 -28.51 12.47 -16.86
CA THR A 80 -27.78 13.27 -17.86
C THR A 80 -26.49 13.78 -17.24
N ALA A 81 -25.37 13.65 -17.96
CA ALA A 81 -24.09 14.17 -17.48
C ALA A 81 -24.06 15.70 -17.52
N GLY A 82 -23.36 16.31 -16.55
CA GLY A 82 -23.30 17.76 -16.36
C GLY A 82 -24.45 18.34 -15.53
N GLU A 83 -25.33 17.49 -14.99
CA GLU A 83 -26.53 17.90 -14.24
C GLU A 83 -26.44 17.44 -12.77
N GLU A 84 -27.10 18.19 -11.89
CA GLU A 84 -27.23 17.87 -10.46
C GLU A 84 -28.62 17.29 -10.17
N TYR A 85 -28.67 16.31 -9.27
CA TYR A 85 -29.88 15.58 -8.89
C TYR A 85 -30.08 15.60 -7.38
N TYR A 86 -31.30 15.86 -6.94
CA TYR A 86 -31.75 15.60 -5.58
C TYR A 86 -31.84 14.09 -5.35
N VAL A 87 -31.35 13.64 -4.20
CA VAL A 87 -31.36 12.23 -3.84
C VAL A 87 -32.50 11.96 -2.87
N TYR A 88 -33.32 10.98 -3.21
CA TYR A 88 -34.47 10.54 -2.42
C TYR A 88 -34.32 9.09 -2.03
N PHE A 89 -34.44 8.82 -0.75
CA PHE A 89 -34.73 7.50 -0.23
C PHE A 89 -36.24 7.28 -0.19
N THR A 90 -36.70 6.11 -0.62
CA THR A 90 -38.12 5.75 -0.61
C THR A 90 -38.36 4.39 0.02
N ASN A 91 -39.64 4.03 0.20
CA ASN A 91 -39.99 2.62 0.35
C ASN A 91 -39.44 1.80 -0.82
N LYS A 92 -39.18 0.50 -0.61
CA LYS A 92 -38.71 -0.42 -1.66
C LYS A 92 -39.67 -0.43 -2.85
N ILE A 93 -39.13 -0.21 -4.05
CA ILE A 93 -39.84 -0.27 -5.33
C ILE A 93 -39.20 -1.36 -6.20
N THR A 94 -39.96 -2.39 -6.54
CA THR A 94 -39.50 -3.45 -7.46
C THR A 94 -39.37 -2.93 -8.88
N ASP A 95 -38.60 -3.62 -9.72
CA ASP A 95 -38.39 -3.22 -11.13
C ASP A 95 -39.64 -3.41 -12.00
N THR A 96 -40.64 -4.13 -11.50
CA THR A 96 -41.86 -4.55 -12.24
C THR A 96 -43.05 -3.61 -12.06
N VAL A 97 -42.95 -2.61 -11.19
CA VAL A 97 -44.04 -1.67 -10.90
C VAL A 97 -43.68 -0.26 -11.35
N ASP A 98 -44.70 0.57 -11.57
CA ASP A 98 -44.54 2.01 -11.84
C ASP A 98 -44.20 2.76 -10.55
N PRO A 99 -42.98 3.27 -10.36
CA PRO A 99 -42.59 3.89 -9.09
C PRO A 99 -43.50 5.05 -8.68
N MET A 100 -43.99 5.84 -9.62
CA MET A 100 -44.83 7.01 -9.33
C MET A 100 -46.14 6.64 -8.62
N LYS A 101 -46.65 5.42 -8.81
CA LYS A 101 -47.87 4.92 -8.16
C LYS A 101 -47.63 4.28 -6.80
N TYR A 102 -46.41 3.82 -6.55
CA TYR A 102 -46.07 2.96 -5.40
C TYR A 102 -45.05 3.58 -4.44
N VAL A 103 -44.54 4.77 -4.73
CA VAL A 103 -43.80 5.59 -3.74
C VAL A 103 -44.82 6.27 -2.84
N PHE A 104 -44.86 5.86 -1.57
CA PHE A 104 -45.73 6.43 -0.53
C PHE A 104 -44.94 6.90 0.70
N LYS A 105 -43.64 6.60 0.76
CA LYS A 105 -42.71 7.16 1.74
C LYS A 105 -41.49 7.70 1.03
N GLN A 106 -41.05 8.89 1.42
CA GLN A 106 -39.88 9.55 0.87
C GLN A 106 -39.08 10.30 1.94
N LEU A 107 -37.78 10.36 1.74
CA LEU A 107 -36.81 11.10 2.53
C LEU A 107 -35.82 11.74 1.56
N LYS A 108 -35.83 13.07 1.48
CA LYS A 108 -34.92 13.86 0.64
C LYS A 108 -33.61 14.09 1.40
N LEU A 109 -32.48 13.89 0.74
CA LEU A 109 -31.17 14.28 1.29
C LEU A 109 -30.89 15.76 1.07
N ASN A 110 -30.12 16.36 1.97
CA ASN A 110 -29.69 17.76 1.84
C ASN A 110 -28.66 17.95 0.72
N GLN A 111 -27.83 16.94 0.48
CA GLN A 111 -26.81 16.96 -0.56
C GLN A 111 -27.40 16.49 -1.90
N LYS A 112 -27.00 17.16 -2.98
CA LYS A 112 -27.26 16.73 -4.35
C LYS A 112 -26.17 15.80 -4.84
N PHE A 113 -26.50 14.97 -5.83
CA PHE A 113 -25.54 14.16 -6.57
C PHE A 113 -25.26 14.79 -7.94
N THR A 114 -24.00 14.95 -8.31
CA THR A 114 -23.60 15.48 -9.62
C THR A 114 -23.22 14.36 -10.58
N VAL A 115 -23.88 14.26 -11.74
CA VAL A 115 -23.53 13.26 -12.76
C VAL A 115 -22.48 13.82 -13.71
N ILE A 116 -21.41 13.07 -13.93
CA ILE A 116 -20.27 13.50 -14.76
C ILE A 116 -19.99 12.59 -15.94
N ASN A 117 -19.21 13.10 -16.89
CA ASN A 117 -18.60 12.26 -17.92
C ASN A 117 -17.40 11.51 -17.35
N VAL A 118 -17.10 10.35 -17.94
CA VAL A 118 -15.93 9.52 -17.61
C VAL A 118 -14.63 10.33 -17.61
N GLY A 119 -14.50 11.26 -18.57
CA GLY A 119 -13.33 12.09 -18.75
C GLY A 119 -13.15 13.21 -17.73
N ASP A 120 -14.12 13.45 -16.85
CA ASP A 120 -14.09 14.52 -15.83
C ASP A 120 -13.84 13.95 -14.42
N LYS A 121 -13.66 12.64 -14.28
CA LYS A 121 -13.46 11.93 -13.01
C LYS A 121 -11.98 11.88 -12.64
N VAL A 122 -11.68 11.82 -11.34
CA VAL A 122 -10.33 11.47 -10.84
C VAL A 122 -9.87 10.12 -11.40
N GLN A 123 -8.67 10.10 -11.99
CA GLN A 123 -8.12 8.92 -12.67
C GLN A 123 -6.69 8.62 -12.21
N ILE A 124 -6.43 7.35 -11.92
CA ILE A 124 -5.08 6.82 -11.70
C ILE A 124 -4.64 6.16 -13.00
N PHE A 125 -3.48 6.57 -13.52
CA PHE A 125 -2.88 5.99 -14.73
C PHE A 125 -1.85 4.92 -14.38
N ASN A 126 -1.03 5.19 -13.36
CA ASN A 126 0.09 4.32 -13.02
C ASN A 126 0.50 4.46 -11.55
N VAL A 127 1.07 3.38 -11.00
CA VAL A 127 1.74 3.33 -9.69
C VAL A 127 3.13 2.72 -9.91
N SER A 128 4.18 3.45 -9.56
CA SER A 128 5.56 3.06 -9.84
C SER A 128 6.50 3.24 -8.64
N PRO A 129 7.23 2.19 -8.24
CA PRO A 129 7.05 0.79 -8.63
C PRO A 129 5.68 0.23 -8.20
N ALA A 130 5.17 -0.77 -8.92
CA ALA A 130 3.88 -1.41 -8.62
C ALA A 130 3.97 -2.47 -7.49
N SER A 131 5.18 -2.78 -7.01
CA SER A 131 5.42 -3.73 -5.93
C SER A 131 6.62 -3.33 -5.08
N GLY A 132 6.64 -3.75 -3.82
CA GLY A 132 7.68 -3.41 -2.84
C GLY A 132 7.68 -4.25 -1.59
N PRO A 133 8.66 -4.09 -0.69
CA PRO A 133 8.68 -4.84 0.55
C PRO A 133 7.52 -4.45 1.47
N ASP A 134 7.10 -5.40 2.32
CA ASP A 134 6.19 -5.15 3.44
C ASP A 134 6.73 -4.17 4.49
N THR A 135 8.01 -3.80 4.44
CA THR A 135 8.59 -2.74 5.28
C THR A 135 8.28 -1.32 4.79
N GLY A 136 7.60 -1.19 3.65
CA GLY A 136 7.31 0.09 3.00
C GLY A 136 8.43 0.56 2.06
N GLN A 137 8.07 1.39 1.09
CA GLN A 137 9.00 2.03 0.15
C GLN A 137 8.39 3.29 -0.48
N SER A 138 9.25 4.11 -1.10
CA SER A 138 8.83 5.25 -1.92
C SER A 138 8.18 4.80 -3.22
N ILE A 139 7.07 5.42 -3.59
CA ILE A 139 6.34 5.21 -4.85
C ILE A 139 5.89 6.55 -5.44
N GLU A 140 5.62 6.52 -6.74
CA GLU A 140 4.97 7.59 -7.49
C GLU A 140 3.62 7.11 -8.02
N ILE A 141 2.59 7.93 -7.85
CA ILE A 141 1.30 7.75 -8.50
C ILE A 141 1.14 8.83 -9.56
N MET A 142 0.88 8.40 -10.79
CA MET A 142 0.55 9.30 -11.90
C MET A 142 -0.92 9.20 -12.23
N GLY A 143 -1.56 10.33 -12.50
CA GLY A 143 -2.98 10.38 -12.80
C GLY A 143 -3.42 11.72 -13.37
N ARG A 144 -4.74 11.94 -13.33
CA ARG A 144 -5.38 13.20 -13.74
C ARG A 144 -6.46 13.55 -12.74
N TYR A 145 -6.56 14.85 -12.46
CA TYR A 145 -7.48 15.40 -11.46
C TYR A 145 -7.27 14.83 -10.05
N LEU A 146 -6.06 14.35 -9.76
CA LEU A 146 -5.69 13.92 -8.42
C LEU A 146 -5.64 15.15 -7.50
N GLY A 147 -4.92 16.18 -7.93
CA GLY A 147 -4.85 17.48 -7.27
C GLY A 147 -5.42 18.61 -8.10
N THR A 148 -5.43 18.49 -9.44
CA THR A 148 -6.04 19.47 -10.35
C THR A 148 -7.57 19.55 -10.23
N LEU A 149 -8.15 20.73 -10.40
CA LEU A 149 -9.61 20.93 -10.40
C LEU A 149 -10.27 20.28 -11.62
N ASN A 150 -11.46 19.72 -11.40
CA ASN A 150 -12.26 19.02 -12.41
C ASN A 150 -13.76 19.24 -12.24
N ILE A 151 -14.14 20.27 -11.47
CA ILE A 151 -15.54 20.62 -11.24
C ILE A 151 -16.02 21.49 -12.40
N THR A 152 -17.04 21.02 -13.13
CA THR A 152 -17.59 21.74 -14.29
C THR A 152 -18.07 23.13 -13.87
N GLY A 153 -17.63 24.16 -14.59
CA GLY A 153 -17.99 25.55 -14.31
C GLY A 153 -17.25 26.19 -13.14
N LEU A 154 -16.34 25.47 -12.46
CA LEU A 154 -15.39 26.03 -11.49
C LEU A 154 -14.09 26.38 -12.19
N THR A 155 -13.62 27.61 -11.99
CA THR A 155 -12.30 28.07 -12.43
C THR A 155 -11.65 28.83 -11.29
N ALA A 156 -10.35 28.61 -11.07
CA ALA A 156 -9.57 29.38 -10.11
C ALA A 156 -8.90 30.55 -10.83
N ASP A 157 -8.74 31.68 -10.12
CA ASP A 157 -8.06 32.85 -10.65
C ASP A 157 -6.55 32.62 -10.80
N ASN A 158 -6.00 31.78 -9.93
CA ASN A 158 -4.57 31.46 -9.88
C ASN A 158 -4.28 30.06 -10.45
N ALA A 159 -3.13 29.94 -11.11
CA ALA A 159 -2.57 28.63 -11.44
C ALA A 159 -2.03 27.94 -10.18
N ILE A 160 -1.92 26.61 -10.22
CA ILE A 160 -1.30 25.84 -9.14
C ILE A 160 0.19 26.18 -9.08
N ALA A 161 0.67 26.48 -7.88
CA ALA A 161 2.08 26.69 -7.59
C ALA A 161 2.53 25.72 -6.47
N ASN A 162 3.82 25.42 -6.38
CA ASN A 162 4.30 24.42 -5.41
C ASN A 162 4.03 24.83 -3.94
N ASP A 163 4.06 26.13 -3.65
CA ASP A 163 3.73 26.72 -2.34
C ASP A 163 2.24 26.68 -2.01
N SER A 164 1.39 26.35 -3.00
CA SER A 164 -0.05 26.18 -2.82
C SER A 164 -0.42 24.79 -2.28
N ILE A 165 0.55 23.91 -2.06
CA ILE A 165 0.37 22.54 -1.56
C ILE A 165 0.90 22.46 -0.13
N SER A 166 0.04 22.08 0.82
CA SER A 166 0.42 21.78 2.20
C SER A 166 0.04 20.36 2.58
N LEU A 167 0.75 19.80 3.55
CA LEU A 167 0.48 18.47 4.10
C LEU A 167 -0.13 18.58 5.49
N SER A 168 -1.00 17.65 5.86
CA SER A 168 -1.39 17.44 7.24
C SER A 168 -0.18 17.07 8.11
N ALA A 169 -0.29 17.24 9.43
CA ALA A 169 0.82 16.98 10.37
C ALA A 169 1.33 15.53 10.32
N ASP A 170 0.45 14.57 10.00
CA ASP A 170 0.77 13.15 9.82
C ASP A 170 1.17 12.79 8.37
N ALA A 171 1.19 13.78 7.47
CA ALA A 171 1.41 13.63 6.05
C ALA A 171 0.47 12.63 5.35
N LEU A 172 -0.72 12.33 5.89
CA LEU A 172 -1.70 11.44 5.25
C LEU A 172 -2.66 12.16 4.31
N GLN A 173 -2.62 13.49 4.27
CA GLN A 173 -3.45 14.31 3.42
C GLN A 173 -2.64 15.46 2.82
N ALA A 174 -2.80 15.69 1.52
CA ALA A 174 -2.39 16.92 0.87
C ALA A 174 -3.59 17.87 0.71
N VAL A 175 -3.34 19.17 0.85
CA VAL A 175 -4.29 20.25 0.62
C VAL A 175 -3.72 21.17 -0.44
N VAL A 176 -4.41 21.30 -1.56
CA VAL A 176 -4.11 22.24 -2.64
C VAL A 176 -5.00 23.46 -2.48
N ASN A 177 -4.41 24.62 -2.23
CA ASN A 177 -5.13 25.88 -2.14
C ASN A 177 -5.09 26.60 -3.50
N TYR A 178 -6.27 26.93 -4.02
CA TYR A 178 -6.46 27.64 -5.28
C TYR A 178 -6.86 29.11 -5.09
N GLY A 179 -7.17 29.51 -3.85
CA GLY A 179 -7.63 30.86 -3.53
C GLY A 179 -9.05 31.14 -4.03
N ALA A 180 -9.24 32.27 -4.72
CA ALA A 180 -10.53 32.69 -5.26
C ALA A 180 -10.73 32.24 -6.71
N GLY A 181 -11.95 32.38 -7.20
CA GLY A 181 -12.28 32.09 -8.59
C GLY A 181 -13.74 32.32 -8.93
N THR A 182 -14.24 31.59 -9.93
CA THR A 182 -15.64 31.63 -10.34
C THR A 182 -16.25 30.23 -10.42
N TYR A 183 -17.50 30.11 -9.97
CA TYR A 183 -18.32 28.90 -10.11
C TYR A 183 -19.68 29.25 -10.72
N ALA A 184 -20.01 28.65 -11.87
CA ALA A 184 -21.26 28.89 -12.59
C ALA A 184 -21.57 30.41 -12.74
N GLY A 185 -20.56 31.17 -13.19
CA GLY A 185 -20.66 32.61 -13.44
C GLY A 185 -20.68 33.53 -12.21
N GLY A 186 -20.60 33.00 -10.99
CA GLY A 186 -20.51 33.79 -9.75
C GLY A 186 -19.17 33.64 -9.05
N ALA A 187 -18.73 34.69 -8.36
CA ALA A 187 -17.47 34.67 -7.60
C ALA A 187 -17.51 33.69 -6.42
N VAL A 188 -16.37 33.04 -6.17
CA VAL A 188 -16.17 32.11 -5.04
C VAL A 188 -14.85 32.38 -4.33
N THR A 189 -14.77 32.02 -3.06
CA THR A 189 -13.55 32.10 -2.24
C THR A 189 -13.15 30.74 -1.71
N ASP A 190 -11.90 30.66 -1.23
CA ASP A 190 -11.37 29.53 -0.46
C ASP A 190 -11.48 28.18 -1.19
N ILE A 191 -11.23 28.20 -2.50
CA ILE A 191 -11.17 26.99 -3.32
C ILE A 191 -10.00 26.14 -2.81
N THR A 192 -10.33 24.97 -2.28
CA THR A 192 -9.36 23.99 -1.78
C THR A 192 -9.68 22.62 -2.36
N LYS A 193 -8.65 21.83 -2.65
CA LYS A 193 -8.79 20.40 -2.98
C LYS A 193 -7.94 19.58 -2.03
N THR A 194 -8.58 18.68 -1.31
CA THR A 194 -7.90 17.72 -0.43
C THR A 194 -7.69 16.41 -1.18
N VAL A 195 -6.57 15.74 -0.89
CA VAL A 195 -6.20 14.46 -1.50
C VAL A 195 -5.72 13.51 -0.41
N ARG A 196 -6.32 12.33 -0.32
CA ARG A 196 -5.89 11.23 0.54
C ARG A 196 -5.67 9.98 -0.29
N VAL A 197 -4.62 9.24 0.02
CA VAL A 197 -4.28 8.00 -0.67
C VAL A 197 -4.21 6.85 0.33
N ASN A 198 -4.92 5.77 0.04
CA ASN A 198 -4.91 4.56 0.83
C ASN A 198 -4.32 3.41 0.01
N ILE A 199 -3.37 2.71 0.62
CA ILE A 199 -2.83 1.44 0.16
C ILE A 199 -2.83 0.54 1.39
N ALA A 200 -3.62 -0.54 1.39
CA ALA A 200 -4.02 -1.28 2.59
C ALA A 200 -4.75 -0.37 3.61
N ASN A 201 -4.01 0.31 4.48
CA ASN A 201 -4.56 1.19 5.53
C ASN A 201 -4.43 2.68 5.18
N SER A 202 -3.21 3.16 4.92
CA SER A 202 -2.93 4.56 4.54
C SER A 202 -1.54 4.66 3.91
N ALA A 203 -1.30 5.66 3.07
CA ALA A 203 0.02 5.97 2.54
C ALA A 203 0.38 7.43 2.86
N ALA A 204 1.61 7.68 3.31
CA ALA A 204 2.05 9.01 3.71
C ALA A 204 2.74 9.71 2.54
N PHE A 205 2.46 11.00 2.36
CA PHE A 205 3.12 11.85 1.38
C PHE A 205 4.60 12.08 1.75
N GLU A 206 5.50 12.01 0.78
CA GLU A 206 6.93 12.22 1.01
C GLU A 206 7.25 13.73 1.09
N ALA A 207 7.54 14.24 2.28
CA ALA A 207 8.08 15.58 2.45
C ALA A 207 9.61 15.57 2.22
N GLY A 208 10.12 16.34 1.23
CA GLY A 208 11.57 16.46 1.01
C GLY A 208 12.00 16.78 -0.43
N THR A 209 13.09 16.14 -0.88
CA THR A 209 13.82 16.42 -2.15
C THR A 209 13.00 16.22 -3.43
N LYS A 210 11.85 15.56 -3.33
CA LYS A 210 10.77 15.57 -4.33
C LYS A 210 9.61 16.27 -3.66
N ASN A 211 9.08 17.34 -4.25
CA ASN A 211 7.86 17.97 -3.75
C ASN A 211 6.79 16.88 -3.64
N ALA A 212 6.14 16.75 -2.47
CA ALA A 212 5.22 15.67 -2.13
C ALA A 212 4.13 15.39 -3.19
N ALA A 213 3.80 16.42 -3.97
CA ALA A 213 3.02 16.29 -5.18
C ALA A 213 3.46 17.32 -6.22
N ASN A 214 3.13 17.06 -7.47
CA ASN A 214 3.26 17.98 -8.58
C ASN A 214 1.99 17.87 -9.44
N PHE A 215 1.17 18.91 -9.44
CA PHE A 215 -0.12 18.93 -10.12
C PHE A 215 -0.05 19.88 -11.31
N THR A 216 -0.31 19.33 -12.50
CA THR A 216 -0.21 20.07 -13.76
C THR A 216 -1.42 19.78 -14.62
N ARG A 217 -1.69 20.65 -15.61
CA ARG A 217 -2.85 20.48 -16.51
C ARG A 217 -2.89 19.12 -17.20
N ASP A 218 -1.73 18.57 -17.53
CA ASP A 218 -1.63 17.37 -18.36
C ASP A 218 -1.52 16.10 -17.50
N VAL A 219 -0.69 16.11 -16.44
CA VAL A 219 -0.47 14.97 -15.56
C VAL A 219 -0.25 15.43 -14.11
N ASP A 220 -0.97 14.80 -13.20
CA ASP A 220 -0.78 14.91 -11.77
C ASP A 220 0.14 13.79 -11.27
N ARG A 221 1.07 14.13 -10.39
CA ARG A 221 2.01 13.21 -9.75
C ARG A 221 1.93 13.36 -8.24
N ILE A 222 1.87 12.23 -7.54
CA ILE A 222 1.92 12.17 -6.08
C ILE A 222 3.08 11.25 -5.68
N TYR A 223 3.90 11.69 -4.72
CA TYR A 223 5.01 10.90 -4.18
C TYR A 223 4.67 10.47 -2.76
N LEU A 224 4.65 9.16 -2.52
CA LEU A 224 4.24 8.57 -1.25
C LEU A 224 5.26 7.57 -0.74
N LYS A 225 5.26 7.35 0.56
CA LYS A 225 5.82 6.17 1.20
C LYS A 225 4.69 5.21 1.55
N THR A 226 4.77 3.98 1.04
CA THR A 226 3.80 2.93 1.39
C THR A 226 3.92 2.56 2.88
N PRO A 227 2.82 2.13 3.51
CA PRO A 227 2.85 1.72 4.91
C PRO A 227 3.64 0.42 5.08
N THR A 228 4.09 0.18 6.30
CA THR A 228 4.52 -1.16 6.73
C THR A 228 3.30 -2.08 6.79
N PHE A 229 3.37 -3.26 6.16
CA PHE A 229 2.28 -4.22 6.08
C PHE A 229 2.78 -5.65 6.38
N PRO A 230 2.76 -6.14 7.64
CA PRO A 230 3.41 -7.39 7.99
C PRO A 230 2.86 -8.59 7.21
N ILE A 231 3.73 -9.31 6.50
CA ILE A 231 3.38 -10.56 5.82
C ILE A 231 3.88 -11.75 6.64
N ILE A 232 2.94 -12.55 7.16
CA ILE A 232 3.25 -13.65 8.09
C ILE A 232 3.47 -14.98 7.36
N ASP A 233 2.80 -15.22 6.24
CA ASP A 233 2.82 -16.49 5.51
C ASP A 233 3.88 -16.55 4.40
N GLY A 234 4.68 -15.48 4.26
CA GLY A 234 5.69 -15.36 3.22
C GLY A 234 5.11 -15.21 1.81
N LYS A 235 3.81 -14.93 1.65
CA LYS A 235 3.18 -14.71 0.34
C LYS A 235 2.93 -13.24 0.07
N SER A 236 3.17 -12.83 -1.16
CA SER A 236 2.91 -11.45 -1.57
C SER A 236 1.40 -11.15 -1.54
N VAL A 237 1.03 -9.94 -1.12
CA VAL A 237 -0.37 -9.50 -1.01
C VAL A 237 -0.55 -8.22 -1.80
N THR A 238 -1.63 -8.14 -2.59
CA THR A 238 -1.93 -6.95 -3.41
C THR A 238 -3.13 -6.21 -2.82
N TYR A 239 -2.98 -4.90 -2.62
CA TYR A 239 -4.05 -4.01 -2.19
C TYR A 239 -4.34 -2.97 -3.26
N PRO A 240 -5.61 -2.63 -3.50
CA PRO A 240 -5.94 -1.54 -4.40
C PRO A 240 -5.30 -0.24 -3.91
N VAL A 241 -4.92 0.61 -4.85
CA VAL A 241 -4.54 1.99 -4.56
C VAL A 241 -5.79 2.84 -4.70
N GLU A 242 -6.25 3.40 -3.60
CA GLU A 242 -7.47 4.21 -3.55
C GLU A 242 -7.12 5.67 -3.33
N ILE A 243 -7.76 6.55 -4.11
CA ILE A 243 -7.63 8.00 -3.93
C ILE A 243 -9.00 8.59 -3.64
N ARG A 244 -9.04 9.39 -2.58
CA ARG A 244 -10.21 10.18 -2.18
C ARG A 244 -9.85 11.65 -2.31
N THR A 245 -10.72 12.43 -2.94
CA THR A 245 -10.53 13.87 -3.05
C THR A 245 -11.79 14.62 -2.64
N ALA A 246 -11.63 15.78 -2.02
CA ALA A 246 -12.75 16.70 -1.79
C ALA A 246 -12.37 18.11 -2.26
N THR A 247 -13.17 18.69 -3.16
CA THR A 247 -13.05 20.09 -3.58
C THR A 247 -14.07 20.93 -2.83
N THR A 248 -13.62 21.95 -2.11
CA THR A 248 -14.45 22.82 -1.28
C THR A 248 -14.26 24.27 -1.67
N PHE A 249 -15.34 25.07 -1.70
CA PHE A 249 -15.29 26.52 -1.88
C PHE A 249 -16.56 27.19 -1.34
N THR A 250 -16.54 28.50 -1.14
CA THR A 250 -17.70 29.28 -0.67
C THR A 250 -18.23 30.22 -1.75
N LYS A 251 -19.54 30.20 -1.97
CA LYS A 251 -20.27 31.11 -2.88
C LYS A 251 -21.44 31.73 -2.14
N GLY A 252 -21.46 33.06 -2.00
CA GLY A 252 -22.57 33.78 -1.36
C GLY A 252 -22.87 33.31 0.07
N GLY A 253 -21.84 32.93 0.83
CA GLY A 253 -21.97 32.41 2.20
C GLY A 253 -22.33 30.92 2.29
N ILE A 254 -22.53 30.23 1.17
CA ILE A 254 -22.82 28.79 1.11
C ILE A 254 -21.53 28.04 0.74
N THR A 255 -21.19 27.02 1.53
CA THR A 255 -20.06 26.13 1.25
C THR A 255 -20.50 24.97 0.37
N TYR A 256 -19.78 24.79 -0.74
CA TYR A 256 -19.93 23.67 -1.66
C TYR A 256 -18.83 22.67 -1.40
N VAL A 257 -19.17 21.37 -1.43
CA VAL A 257 -18.21 20.26 -1.24
C VAL A 257 -18.48 19.21 -2.30
N PHE A 258 -17.45 18.87 -3.09
CA PHE A 258 -17.50 17.82 -4.12
C PHE A 258 -16.51 16.72 -3.76
N GLU A 259 -17.03 15.54 -3.48
CA GLU A 259 -16.25 14.38 -3.05
C GLU A 259 -16.18 13.34 -4.18
N GLU A 260 -14.98 12.83 -4.44
CA GLU A 260 -14.71 11.85 -5.49
C GLU A 260 -13.85 10.69 -4.97
N PHE A 261 -13.98 9.55 -5.65
CA PHE A 261 -13.26 8.31 -5.35
C PHE A 261 -12.81 7.63 -6.64
N THR A 262 -11.59 7.09 -6.62
CA THR A 262 -11.07 6.23 -7.68
C THR A 262 -10.17 5.16 -7.10
N SER A 263 -10.09 4.01 -7.77
CA SER A 263 -9.25 2.88 -7.36
C SER A 263 -8.49 2.29 -8.54
N PHE A 264 -7.30 1.76 -8.26
CA PHE A 264 -6.46 1.06 -9.22
C PHE A 264 -6.12 -0.34 -8.68
N ILE A 265 -6.00 -1.35 -9.55
CA ILE A 265 -5.88 -2.79 -9.21
C ILE A 265 -4.81 -3.07 -8.15
N GLY A 266 -3.76 -2.24 -8.07
CA GLY A 266 -3.13 -2.00 -6.78
C GLY A 266 -1.62 -2.07 -6.74
N PHE A 267 -1.12 -2.09 -5.52
CA PHE A 267 0.28 -2.23 -5.15
C PHE A 267 0.50 -3.57 -4.44
N THR A 268 1.55 -4.30 -4.82
CA THR A 268 1.88 -5.60 -4.22
C THR A 268 2.96 -5.48 -3.15
N PHE A 269 2.60 -5.81 -1.90
CA PHE A 269 3.56 -6.01 -0.83
C PHE A 269 4.20 -7.39 -0.96
N ILE A 270 5.53 -7.42 -0.91
CA ILE A 270 6.38 -8.60 -1.01
C ILE A 270 7.01 -8.80 0.38
N PRO A 271 7.02 -10.02 0.94
CA PRO A 271 7.64 -10.25 2.24
C PRO A 271 9.12 -9.82 2.23
N SER A 272 9.51 -8.96 3.16
CA SER A 272 10.91 -8.54 3.34
C SER A 272 11.76 -9.62 3.99
N MET A 273 11.12 -10.52 4.74
CA MET A 273 11.76 -11.60 5.48
C MET A 273 11.41 -12.96 4.88
N GLY A 274 12.41 -13.83 4.80
CA GLY A 274 12.22 -15.24 4.48
C GLY A 274 12.98 -16.08 5.49
N LYS A 275 12.34 -17.09 6.08
CA LYS A 275 13.03 -18.03 6.96
C LYS A 275 13.85 -19.02 6.11
N PRO A 276 15.17 -19.15 6.30
CA PRO A 276 15.95 -20.17 5.62
C PRO A 276 15.59 -21.55 6.17
N ILE A 277 15.87 -22.60 5.39
CA ILE A 277 15.86 -23.99 5.86
C ILE A 277 17.22 -24.57 5.47
N VAL A 278 17.92 -25.18 6.41
CA VAL A 278 19.16 -25.89 6.16
C VAL A 278 18.87 -27.38 6.25
N GLU A 279 19.12 -28.10 5.16
CA GLU A 279 18.81 -29.53 5.03
C GLU A 279 20.06 -30.38 5.23
N SER A 280 21.20 -29.95 4.68
CA SER A 280 22.46 -30.68 4.81
C SER A 280 23.68 -29.78 4.56
N ILE A 281 24.86 -30.29 4.91
CA ILE A 281 26.15 -29.61 4.75
C ILE A 281 27.19 -30.53 4.13
N THR A 282 28.18 -29.97 3.46
CA THR A 282 29.31 -30.73 2.88
C THR A 282 30.58 -29.86 2.84
N PRO A 283 31.71 -30.31 3.40
CA PRO A 283 31.86 -31.54 4.17
C PRO A 283 31.14 -31.46 5.52
N ASP A 284 30.80 -32.62 6.10
CA ASP A 284 30.22 -32.75 7.45
C ASP A 284 31.30 -32.65 8.56
N LYS A 285 32.58 -32.64 8.17
CA LYS A 285 33.73 -32.55 9.07
C LYS A 285 34.77 -31.57 8.55
N ILE A 286 35.32 -30.77 9.46
CA ILE A 286 36.41 -29.84 9.19
C ILE A 286 37.62 -30.28 10.02
N GLN A 287 38.79 -30.38 9.38
CA GLN A 287 40.01 -30.78 10.07
C GLN A 287 40.56 -29.61 10.89
N ILE A 288 40.90 -29.89 12.14
CA ILE A 288 41.56 -28.95 13.05
C ILE A 288 42.94 -29.46 13.43
N GLU A 289 43.81 -28.54 13.84
CA GLU A 289 45.13 -28.84 14.40
C GLU A 289 45.38 -27.97 15.64
N LYS A 290 46.12 -28.52 16.60
CA LYS A 290 46.48 -27.79 17.83
C LYS A 290 47.63 -26.84 17.53
N LYS A 291 47.45 -25.55 17.82
CA LYS A 291 48.48 -24.51 17.70
C LYS A 291 48.57 -23.73 19.01
N ALA A 292 49.70 -23.89 19.72
CA ALA A 292 49.90 -23.33 21.05
C ALA A 292 48.79 -23.76 22.03
N SER A 293 48.00 -22.81 22.56
CA SER A 293 46.89 -23.07 23.49
C SER A 293 45.55 -23.35 22.80
N ASP A 294 45.44 -23.05 21.51
CA ASP A 294 44.16 -23.04 20.78
C ASP A 294 44.14 -24.15 19.71
N TYR A 295 42.95 -24.52 19.27
CA TYR A 295 42.77 -25.38 18.09
C TYR A 295 42.37 -24.50 16.93
N ASN A 296 43.00 -24.72 15.78
CA ASN A 296 42.75 -23.94 14.59
C ASN A 296 42.29 -24.84 13.46
N VAL A 297 41.48 -24.31 12.55
CA VAL A 297 41.18 -24.98 11.28
C VAL A 297 42.49 -25.22 10.54
N LYS A 298 42.76 -26.47 10.16
CA LYS A 298 44.05 -26.88 9.58
C LYS A 298 44.25 -26.27 8.19
N ASN A 299 43.27 -26.49 7.32
CA ASN A 299 43.30 -26.05 5.94
C ASN A 299 42.06 -25.23 5.64
N GLU A 300 42.22 -24.27 4.74
CA GLU A 300 41.10 -23.63 4.08
C GLU A 300 40.15 -24.68 3.50
N THR A 301 38.86 -24.54 3.79
CA THR A 301 37.85 -25.54 3.45
C THR A 301 36.65 -24.87 2.77
N LEU A 302 36.27 -25.37 1.60
CA LEU A 302 35.01 -25.01 0.98
C LEU A 302 33.88 -25.78 1.67
N PHE A 303 32.88 -25.04 2.13
CA PHE A 303 31.78 -25.54 2.93
C PHE A 303 30.46 -25.18 2.23
N ALA A 304 29.79 -26.19 1.71
CA ALA A 304 28.50 -26.08 1.06
C ALA A 304 27.38 -26.34 2.08
N ILE A 305 26.37 -25.47 2.06
CA ILE A 305 25.15 -25.57 2.85
C ILE A 305 24.00 -25.71 1.85
N TYR A 306 23.28 -26.83 1.90
CA TYR A 306 22.13 -27.10 1.05
C TYR A 306 20.85 -26.91 1.84
N GLY A 307 19.83 -26.38 1.16
CA GLY A 307 18.51 -26.23 1.75
C GLY A 307 17.60 -25.35 0.91
N GLN A 308 16.79 -24.53 1.56
CA GLN A 308 15.76 -23.74 0.89
C GLN A 308 15.74 -22.30 1.40
N ASN A 309 15.26 -21.42 0.53
CA ASN A 309 14.94 -20.04 0.86
C ASN A 309 16.13 -19.21 1.39
N PHE A 310 17.35 -19.44 0.88
CA PHE A 310 18.48 -18.57 1.19
C PHE A 310 18.32 -17.24 0.43
N LYS A 311 18.15 -16.15 1.17
CA LYS A 311 17.82 -14.84 0.58
C LYS A 311 19.07 -14.01 0.29
N LEU A 312 19.08 -13.41 -0.89
CA LEU A 312 20.10 -12.46 -1.35
C LEU A 312 19.38 -11.24 -1.93
N TYR A 313 19.66 -10.05 -1.43
CA TYR A 313 18.98 -8.84 -1.88
C TYR A 313 19.97 -7.81 -2.40
N ARG A 314 19.77 -7.32 -3.62
CA ARG A 314 20.46 -6.15 -4.15
C ARG A 314 19.59 -4.92 -3.98
N GLU A 315 20.11 -3.94 -3.28
CA GLU A 315 19.44 -2.70 -2.90
C GLU A 315 20.13 -1.53 -3.57
N THR A 316 19.37 -0.50 -3.95
CA THR A 316 19.94 0.79 -4.39
C THR A 316 19.81 1.78 -3.24
N LEU A 317 20.94 2.23 -2.72
CA LEU A 317 20.98 3.24 -1.66
C LEU A 317 20.54 4.61 -2.20
N PRO A 318 20.16 5.57 -1.32
CA PRO A 318 19.74 6.92 -1.74
C PRO A 318 20.77 7.67 -2.60
N ASN A 319 22.06 7.35 -2.47
CA ASN A 319 23.14 7.92 -3.27
C ASN A 319 23.29 7.26 -4.66
N GLY A 320 22.40 6.32 -5.03
CA GLY A 320 22.43 5.59 -6.30
C GLY A 320 23.39 4.39 -6.33
N SER A 321 24.15 4.14 -5.26
CA SER A 321 25.04 2.98 -5.17
C SER A 321 24.26 1.70 -4.90
N ALA A 322 24.72 0.58 -5.48
CA ALA A 322 24.13 -0.73 -5.23
C ALA A 322 24.84 -1.44 -4.09
N VAL A 323 24.09 -2.02 -3.16
CA VAL A 323 24.59 -2.86 -2.07
C VAL A 323 23.92 -4.22 -2.14
N VAL A 324 24.68 -5.30 -1.93
CA VAL A 324 24.15 -6.66 -1.87
C VAL A 324 24.17 -7.13 -0.42
N ARG A 325 23.02 -7.58 0.08
CA ARG A 325 22.83 -8.14 1.41
C ARG A 325 22.79 -9.66 1.33
N TYR A 326 23.74 -10.30 2.00
CA TYR A 326 23.92 -11.75 2.04
C TYR A 326 23.37 -12.34 3.35
N PRO A 327 23.07 -13.65 3.39
CA PRO A 327 22.91 -14.38 4.63
C PRO A 327 24.20 -14.33 5.48
N ILE A 328 24.05 -14.47 6.78
CA ILE A 328 25.14 -14.68 7.73
C ILE A 328 25.21 -16.18 8.05
N VAL A 329 26.40 -16.76 8.00
CA VAL A 329 26.64 -18.15 8.37
C VAL A 329 27.39 -18.20 9.69
N ARG A 330 26.84 -18.92 10.66
CA ARG A 330 27.44 -19.13 11.98
C ARG A 330 27.62 -20.62 12.24
N LEU A 331 28.81 -21.00 12.69
CA LEU A 331 29.05 -22.30 13.32
C LEU A 331 28.93 -22.11 14.83
N LEU A 332 28.20 -23.00 15.49
CA LEU A 332 27.88 -22.89 16.90
C LEU A 332 28.22 -24.19 17.65
N LYS A 333 28.60 -24.04 18.91
CA LYS A 333 28.68 -25.13 19.88
C LYS A 333 27.64 -24.87 20.96
N GLY A 334 26.51 -25.56 20.88
CA GLY A 334 25.30 -25.15 21.59
C GLY A 334 24.89 -23.75 21.14
N GLU A 335 24.78 -22.81 22.08
CA GLU A 335 24.49 -21.40 21.76
C GLU A 335 25.76 -20.52 21.65
N SER A 336 26.95 -21.07 21.88
CA SER A 336 28.20 -20.32 21.81
C SER A 336 28.73 -20.25 20.37
N LEU A 337 29.23 -19.08 19.98
CA LEU A 337 29.86 -18.87 18.68
C LEU A 337 31.16 -19.68 18.56
N GLU A 338 31.29 -20.44 17.48
CA GLU A 338 32.58 -21.02 17.04
C GLU A 338 33.18 -20.19 15.91
N MET A 339 32.33 -19.72 15.00
CA MET A 339 32.73 -18.93 13.83
C MET A 339 31.55 -18.16 13.25
N GLU A 340 31.79 -16.93 12.77
CA GLU A 340 30.84 -16.18 11.94
C GLU A 340 31.48 -15.77 10.62
N ILE A 341 30.76 -15.98 9.50
CA ILE A 341 31.10 -15.46 8.18
C ILE A 341 30.03 -14.46 7.77
N ASN A 342 30.40 -13.18 7.66
CA ASN A 342 29.47 -12.09 7.43
C ASN A 342 29.95 -11.18 6.29
N MET A 343 29.45 -11.44 5.09
CA MET A 343 29.74 -10.63 3.89
C MET A 343 29.28 -9.18 4.04
N ASN A 344 28.23 -8.92 4.83
CA ASN A 344 27.65 -7.59 4.97
C ASN A 344 28.56 -6.63 5.75
N THR A 345 29.34 -7.17 6.70
CA THR A 345 30.34 -6.40 7.47
C THR A 345 31.76 -6.55 6.92
N GLY A 346 31.96 -7.44 5.95
CA GLY A 346 33.27 -7.78 5.41
C GLY A 346 34.17 -8.51 6.42
N LYS A 347 33.60 -9.20 7.41
CA LYS A 347 34.34 -9.80 8.52
C LYS A 347 34.10 -11.31 8.64
N VAL A 348 35.13 -12.00 9.12
CA VAL A 348 35.06 -13.34 9.68
C VAL A 348 35.44 -13.25 11.15
N LEU A 349 34.62 -13.80 12.03
CA LEU A 349 34.86 -13.82 13.48
C LEU A 349 35.21 -15.24 13.95
N ASP A 350 36.17 -15.36 14.87
CA ASP A 350 36.48 -16.59 15.58
C ASP A 350 35.57 -16.81 16.81
N TYR A 351 35.83 -17.88 17.57
CA TYR A 351 35.07 -18.22 18.77
C TYR A 351 35.17 -17.18 19.90
N LYS A 352 36.17 -16.29 19.86
CA LYS A 352 36.36 -15.17 20.80
C LYS A 352 35.68 -13.89 20.29
N GLY A 353 35.04 -13.93 19.12
CA GLY A 353 34.46 -12.77 18.45
C GLY A 353 35.50 -11.83 17.84
N GLN A 354 36.75 -12.28 17.66
CA GLN A 354 37.82 -11.49 17.09
C GLN A 354 37.83 -11.59 15.56
N VAL A 355 38.12 -10.47 14.90
CA VAL A 355 38.23 -10.43 13.43
C VAL A 355 39.48 -11.17 12.99
N VAL A 356 39.31 -12.14 12.10
CA VAL A 356 40.41 -12.92 11.51
C VAL A 356 40.84 -12.29 10.18
N SER A 357 42.14 -12.35 9.86
CA SER A 357 42.66 -11.81 8.59
C SER A 357 42.12 -12.60 7.40
N GLY A 358 41.46 -11.91 6.47
CA GLY A 358 40.85 -12.49 5.28
C GLY A 358 39.47 -11.88 5.04
N LEU A 359 39.08 -11.73 3.78
CA LEU A 359 37.72 -11.31 3.45
C LEU A 359 36.80 -12.53 3.49
N PRO A 360 35.56 -12.39 3.98
CA PRO A 360 34.57 -13.45 3.83
C PRO A 360 34.35 -13.72 2.34
N GLU A 361 34.24 -14.98 1.97
CA GLU A 361 33.87 -15.40 0.61
C GLU A 361 32.62 -16.28 0.68
N MET A 362 31.57 -15.85 -0.02
CA MET A 362 30.28 -16.53 -0.08
C MET A 362 29.69 -16.41 -1.48
N SER A 363 29.15 -17.50 -1.99
CA SER A 363 28.36 -17.56 -3.23
C SER A 363 27.05 -18.30 -2.98
N ILE A 364 25.98 -17.87 -3.63
CA ILE A 364 24.65 -18.47 -3.46
C ILE A 364 24.13 -18.90 -4.82
N PHE A 365 23.56 -20.10 -4.89
CA PHE A 365 23.10 -20.70 -6.13
C PHE A 365 21.61 -21.05 -6.06
N ASP A 366 20.93 -20.89 -7.19
CA ASP A 366 19.56 -21.41 -7.38
C ASP A 366 19.54 -22.93 -7.61
N ALA A 367 18.34 -23.49 -7.76
CA ALA A 367 18.14 -24.92 -7.99
C ALA A 367 18.67 -25.40 -9.35
N SER A 368 18.91 -24.50 -10.29
CA SER A 368 19.52 -24.79 -11.59
C SER A 368 21.05 -24.68 -11.56
N GLY A 369 21.63 -24.27 -10.43
CA GLY A 369 23.08 -24.09 -10.26
C GLY A 369 23.60 -22.74 -10.75
N ASN A 370 22.73 -21.76 -11.03
CA ASN A 370 23.16 -20.42 -11.42
C ASN A 370 23.56 -19.62 -10.19
N LEU A 371 24.63 -18.82 -10.32
CA LEU A 371 25.03 -17.86 -9.30
C LEU A 371 24.01 -16.71 -9.19
N LEU A 372 23.63 -16.40 -7.96
CA LEU A 372 22.72 -15.30 -7.63
C LEU A 372 23.48 -14.01 -7.35
N ASP A 373 22.89 -12.88 -7.74
CA ASP A 373 23.42 -11.53 -7.52
C ASP A 373 22.45 -10.62 -6.72
N GLY A 374 21.30 -11.16 -6.29
CA GLY A 374 20.27 -10.43 -5.54
C GLY A 374 19.40 -9.49 -6.37
N SER A 375 19.61 -9.44 -7.69
CA SER A 375 18.73 -8.73 -8.62
C SER A 375 17.34 -9.35 -8.67
N GLU A 376 16.37 -8.61 -9.19
CA GLU A 376 14.99 -9.10 -9.32
C GLU A 376 14.94 -10.46 -10.06
N GLY A 377 14.21 -11.42 -9.49
CA GLY A 377 14.17 -12.81 -9.97
C GLY A 377 15.36 -13.69 -9.54
N LYS A 378 16.45 -13.11 -9.02
CA LYS A 378 17.68 -13.81 -8.60
C LYS A 378 17.98 -13.65 -7.10
N GLN A 379 16.94 -13.81 -6.28
CA GLN A 379 16.97 -13.45 -4.85
C GLN A 379 16.86 -14.65 -3.91
N THR A 380 16.56 -15.83 -4.42
CA THR A 380 16.28 -17.02 -3.60
C THR A 380 17.12 -18.20 -4.08
N GLY A 381 18.02 -18.66 -3.22
CA GLY A 381 18.90 -19.80 -3.47
C GLY A 381 18.52 -21.04 -2.66
N VAL A 382 19.12 -22.16 -3.08
CA VAL A 382 19.04 -23.48 -2.43
C VAL A 382 20.40 -24.00 -1.96
N LYS A 383 21.49 -23.29 -2.32
CA LYS A 383 22.85 -23.64 -1.91
C LYS A 383 23.63 -22.38 -1.57
N ILE A 384 24.27 -22.38 -0.41
CA ILE A 384 25.33 -21.43 -0.05
C ILE A 384 26.66 -22.17 -0.14
N LEU A 385 27.64 -21.59 -0.81
CA LEU A 385 29.04 -22.02 -0.76
C LEU A 385 29.82 -20.94 -0.02
N VAL A 386 30.33 -21.28 1.16
CA VAL A 386 31.22 -20.42 1.94
C VAL A 386 32.61 -21.01 2.01
N LYS A 387 33.58 -20.12 2.17
CA LYS A 387 34.96 -20.48 2.41
C LYS A 387 35.28 -20.30 3.89
N ILE A 388 35.71 -21.38 4.52
CA ILE A 388 36.20 -21.36 5.89
C ILE A 388 37.72 -21.15 5.84
N PRO A 389 38.25 -20.03 6.37
CA PRO A 389 39.68 -19.77 6.34
C PRO A 389 40.48 -20.79 7.14
N GLY A 390 41.64 -21.19 6.63
CA GLY A 390 42.62 -21.92 7.43
C GLY A 390 43.20 -21.03 8.53
N GLY A 391 43.53 -21.62 9.67
CA GLY A 391 44.18 -20.94 10.79
C GLY A 391 43.25 -20.24 11.78
N ILE A 392 41.94 -20.13 11.50
CA ILE A 392 40.96 -19.58 12.44
C ILE A 392 40.84 -20.45 13.69
N ALA A 393 40.87 -19.80 14.85
CA ALA A 393 40.78 -20.46 16.14
C ALA A 393 39.34 -20.93 16.43
N VAL A 394 39.19 -22.07 17.09
CA VAL A 394 37.91 -22.68 17.47
C VAL A 394 37.94 -23.17 18.93
N ASN A 395 36.78 -23.18 19.59
CA ASN A 395 36.61 -23.58 20.99
C ASN A 395 36.44 -25.10 21.14
N THR A 396 37.43 -25.83 20.64
CA THR A 396 37.44 -27.29 20.65
C THR A 396 38.54 -27.81 21.57
N LEU A 397 38.30 -28.93 22.26
CA LEU A 397 39.33 -29.70 22.97
C LEU A 397 39.65 -30.96 22.14
N GLU A 398 40.85 -31.53 22.31
CA GLU A 398 41.34 -32.70 21.54
C GLU A 398 40.36 -33.89 21.50
N SER A 399 39.50 -34.00 22.51
CA SER A 399 38.54 -35.09 22.71
C SER A 399 37.07 -34.70 22.56
N ASP A 400 36.77 -33.49 22.09
CA ASP A 400 35.40 -32.99 21.98
C ASP A 400 34.75 -33.43 20.66
N SER A 401 33.93 -34.48 20.74
CA SER A 401 33.12 -34.99 19.63
C SER A 401 31.73 -34.37 19.53
N SER A 402 31.43 -33.31 20.28
CA SER A 402 30.07 -32.73 20.27
C SER A 402 29.77 -32.18 18.88
N PRO A 403 28.55 -32.37 18.34
CA PRO A 403 28.20 -31.80 17.05
C PRO A 403 28.25 -30.27 17.11
N ARG A 404 28.64 -29.65 16.00
CA ARG A 404 28.54 -28.20 15.81
C ARG A 404 27.35 -27.91 14.93
N SER A 405 26.53 -26.97 15.36
CA SER A 405 25.33 -26.58 14.64
C SER A 405 25.65 -25.50 13.62
N VAL A 406 24.95 -25.51 12.49
CA VAL A 406 25.07 -24.50 11.44
C VAL A 406 23.85 -23.62 11.47
N ARG A 407 24.04 -22.35 11.82
CA ARG A 407 23.00 -21.33 11.82
C ARG A 407 23.14 -20.43 10.60
N VAL A 408 22.10 -20.37 9.78
CA VAL A 408 22.00 -19.43 8.66
C VAL A 408 20.98 -18.36 9.02
N VAL A 409 21.35 -17.10 8.87
CA VAL A 409 20.48 -15.94 9.14
C VAL A 409 20.30 -15.17 7.83
N ASN A 410 19.07 -15.15 7.30
CA ASN A 410 18.80 -14.39 6.09
C ASN A 410 18.81 -12.87 6.35
N PRO A 411 19.14 -12.04 5.35
CA PRO A 411 18.97 -10.59 5.45
C PRO A 411 17.48 -10.19 5.40
N ILE A 412 17.18 -8.97 5.84
CA ILE A 412 15.89 -8.31 5.65
C ILE A 412 15.99 -7.41 4.42
N LYS A 413 15.02 -7.48 3.50
CA LYS A 413 14.99 -6.60 2.32
C LYS A 413 14.88 -5.13 2.76
N ASN A 414 15.75 -4.26 2.23
CA ASN A 414 15.87 -2.83 2.53
C ASN A 414 16.23 -2.51 3.99
N SER A 415 17.00 -3.37 4.66
CA SER A 415 17.42 -3.17 6.04
C SER A 415 18.80 -3.76 6.32
N GLU A 416 19.53 -3.15 7.25
CA GLU A 416 20.84 -3.65 7.72
C GLU A 416 20.71 -4.68 8.85
N GLY A 417 19.48 -4.91 9.34
CA GLY A 417 19.21 -5.84 10.42
C GLY A 417 19.30 -7.32 10.01
N GLU A 418 19.55 -8.17 11.01
CA GLU A 418 19.47 -9.62 10.86
C GLU A 418 18.01 -10.07 10.72
N GLY A 419 17.72 -10.89 9.72
CA GLY A 419 16.41 -11.48 9.51
C GLY A 419 16.22 -12.79 10.27
N LEU A 420 15.41 -13.67 9.70
CA LEU A 420 15.03 -14.93 10.37
C LEU A 420 16.17 -15.96 10.30
N PRO A 421 16.51 -16.60 11.44
CA PRO A 421 17.51 -17.67 11.48
C PRO A 421 16.90 -19.07 11.31
N PHE A 422 17.73 -20.01 10.88
CA PHE A 422 17.51 -21.45 11.02
C PHE A 422 18.80 -22.11 11.49
N THR A 423 18.70 -23.06 12.43
CA THR A 423 19.85 -23.81 12.96
C THR A 423 19.66 -25.28 12.63
N LEU A 424 20.57 -25.84 11.83
CA LEU A 424 20.74 -27.28 11.70
C LEU A 424 21.59 -27.77 12.87
N VAL A 425 21.07 -28.70 13.66
CA VAL A 425 21.75 -29.25 14.85
C VAL A 425 22.64 -30.42 14.48
#